data_AF-A0AAF3EJC0-F1
#
_entry.id   AF-A0AAF3EJC0-F1
#
_cell.length_a   1.000
_cell.length_b   1.000
_cell.length_c   1.000
_cell.angle_alpha   90.00
_cell.angle_beta   90.00
_cell.angle_gamma   90.00
#
_symmetry.space_group_name_H-M   'P 1'
#
loop_
_entity.id
_entity.type
_entity.pdbx_description
1 polymer ?
#
loop_
_entity_poly.entity_id
_entity_poly.type
_entity_poly.pdbx_seq_one_letter_code
_entity_poly.pdbx_strand_id
1 'polypeptide(L)'
;MGDEPTTTQPDYEWEICRENIRPLRSGRRMAAIKEALSSTTSAKNYQDRVKEKFEEVSGSAAESADPIELWLEFIRWFDESFPFGRQKLFYEYLWKIVLQYGTDERYLNDERMLRIWDKMAENSLGNGWKVYQHANTIGSLKTSAIFYAKWAKCFEYAGLITEARKVFQRARANCATPINLLNDEENAMEMREIRRVIEERANDSWQQDTDDMVIDEDDKRIALTRLQGFGEERHAPIVRQPHLVGEGGSLRIRDGQLKKASCSAPANGFQIFTEKENEYEQSFLQGVYEMNTHIEHIHLINPEEHKEDVLRRVPIKKNSAPQSAGFTIYDESADENTRTTKTVAKPKLMLIKSMREHSIEEVRCQKYFEANGISDEKIY
;
A
#
# COMPACT_ATOMS: atom_id res chain seq x y z
N MET A 1 -22.80 28.09 63.69
CA MET A 1 -21.80 27.06 63.38
C MET A 1 -22.53 25.75 63.26
N GLY A 2 -22.95 25.41 62.05
CA GLY A 2 -23.47 24.09 61.70
C GLY A 2 -22.74 23.73 60.43
N ASP A 3 -21.64 22.99 60.58
CA ASP A 3 -20.92 22.42 59.45
C ASP A 3 -21.86 21.43 58.76
N GLU A 4 -22.27 21.75 57.54
CA GLU A 4 -22.90 20.77 56.66
C GLU A 4 -21.88 19.67 56.37
N PRO A 5 -22.23 18.38 56.50
CA PRO A 5 -21.37 17.32 56.06
C PRO A 5 -21.25 17.43 54.54
N THR A 6 -20.06 17.81 54.07
CA THR A 6 -19.68 17.74 52.67
C THR A 6 -19.87 16.29 52.25
N THR A 7 -20.95 16.01 51.50
CA THR A 7 -21.22 14.73 50.88
C THR A 7 -19.99 14.36 50.07
N THR A 8 -19.12 13.54 50.65
CA THR A 8 -17.97 12.96 50.00
C THR A 8 -18.55 12.01 48.98
N GLN A 9 -18.66 12.46 47.72
CA GLN A 9 -19.09 11.59 46.64
C GLN A 9 -18.21 10.33 46.66
N PRO A 10 -18.81 9.14 46.55
CA PRO A 10 -18.08 7.90 46.70
C PRO A 10 -16.96 7.83 45.66
N ASP A 11 -15.74 7.54 46.12
CA ASP A 11 -14.51 7.44 45.33
C ASP A 11 -14.52 6.28 44.30
N TYR A 12 -15.71 5.70 44.04
CA TYR A 12 -15.97 4.46 43.33
C TYR A 12 -16.72 4.66 42.01
N GLU A 13 -17.07 5.89 41.60
CA GLU A 13 -17.76 6.13 40.32
C GLU A 13 -16.99 5.57 39.12
N TRP A 14 -15.65 5.64 39.16
CA TRP A 14 -14.79 5.09 38.12
C TRP A 14 -14.82 3.56 38.08
N GLU A 15 -15.02 2.88 39.22
CA GLU A 15 -15.09 1.42 39.28
C GLU A 15 -16.34 0.90 38.56
N ILE A 16 -17.44 1.64 38.66
CA ILE A 16 -18.70 1.33 37.97
C ILE A 16 -18.53 1.43 36.45
N CYS A 17 -17.69 2.36 35.98
CA CYS A 17 -17.45 2.60 34.55
C CYS A 17 -16.16 1.96 34.00
N ARG A 18 -15.42 1.17 34.79
CA ARG A 18 -14.09 0.66 34.42
C ARG A 18 -14.08 -0.11 33.09
N GLU A 19 -15.14 -0.88 32.82
CA GLU A 19 -15.30 -1.67 31.58
C GLU A 19 -15.45 -0.79 30.34
N ASN A 20 -15.93 0.44 30.51
CA ASN A 20 -16.07 1.40 29.41
C ASN A 20 -14.80 2.24 29.19
N ILE A 21 -13.84 2.24 30.13
CA ILE A 21 -12.63 3.05 30.03
C ILE A 21 -11.63 2.35 29.11
N ARG A 22 -11.31 2.97 27.97
CA ARG A 22 -10.31 2.42 27.03
C ARG A 22 -8.92 2.38 27.70
N PRO A 23 -8.22 1.23 27.69
CA PRO A 23 -6.85 1.14 28.17
C PRO A 23 -5.92 1.93 27.26
N LEU A 24 -5.00 2.69 27.87
CA LEU A 24 -3.94 3.43 27.18
C LEU A 24 -2.58 2.95 27.69
N ARG A 25 -1.59 2.83 26.81
CA ARG A 25 -0.22 2.40 27.19
C ARG A 25 0.43 3.36 28.18
N SER A 26 0.11 4.65 28.09
CA SER A 26 0.58 5.70 29.00
C SER A 26 -0.18 5.76 30.33
N GLY A 27 -1.25 4.97 30.49
CA GLY A 27 -2.20 5.15 31.59
C GLY A 27 -3.08 6.40 31.43
N ARG A 28 -3.85 6.70 32.48
CA ARG A 28 -4.80 7.83 32.54
C ARG A 28 -4.70 8.53 33.91
N ARG A 29 -4.92 9.84 33.94
CA ARG A 29 -5.01 10.60 35.19
C ARG A 29 -6.38 10.36 35.85
N MET A 30 -6.41 9.99 37.13
CA MET A 30 -7.66 9.73 37.86
C MET A 30 -8.58 10.95 37.91
N ALA A 31 -8.01 12.15 38.08
CA ALA A 31 -8.78 13.40 38.07
C ALA A 31 -9.52 13.61 36.75
N ALA A 32 -8.87 13.33 35.61
CA ALA A 32 -9.47 13.46 34.29
C ALA A 32 -10.61 12.46 34.07
N ILE A 33 -10.48 11.23 34.59
CA ILE A 33 -11.56 10.23 34.54
C ILE A 33 -12.77 10.76 35.31
N LYS A 34 -12.58 11.23 36.55
CA LYS A 34 -13.66 11.79 37.37
C LYS A 34 -14.35 12.97 36.68
N GLU A 35 -13.56 13.89 36.13
CA GLU A 35 -14.08 15.03 35.37
C GLU A 35 -14.90 14.58 34.16
N ALA A 36 -14.39 13.64 33.37
CA ALA A 36 -15.08 13.12 32.19
C ALA A 36 -16.36 12.35 32.53
N LEU A 37 -16.41 11.64 33.66
CA LEU A 37 -17.61 10.97 34.17
C LEU A 37 -18.68 11.98 34.62
N SER A 38 -18.26 13.01 35.37
CA SER A 38 -19.15 14.09 35.81
C SER A 38 -19.70 14.92 34.63
N SER A 39 -18.91 15.03 33.56
CA SER A 39 -19.24 15.77 32.34
C SER A 39 -20.09 14.93 31.38
N THR A 40 -21.12 14.22 31.86
CA THR A 40 -22.05 13.44 31.01
C THR A 40 -22.86 14.38 30.12
N THR A 41 -22.20 14.92 29.12
CA THR A 41 -22.74 15.83 28.13
C THR A 41 -23.31 14.97 27.01
N SER A 42 -24.57 15.24 26.66
CA SER A 42 -25.32 14.59 25.59
C SER A 42 -24.45 14.33 24.35
N ALA A 43 -24.63 13.17 23.70
CA ALA A 43 -23.84 12.67 22.57
C ALA A 43 -23.77 13.60 21.34
N LYS A 44 -24.47 14.74 21.32
CA LYS A 44 -24.34 15.74 20.26
C LYS A 44 -23.21 16.75 20.49
N ASN A 45 -22.81 16.99 21.75
CA ASN A 45 -21.94 18.12 22.07
C ASN A 45 -20.43 17.83 21.94
N TYR A 46 -20.02 16.56 21.82
CA TYR A 46 -18.58 16.24 21.80
C TYR A 46 -17.89 16.61 20.49
N GLN A 47 -18.57 16.52 19.34
CA GLN A 47 -17.98 16.89 18.06
C GLN A 47 -17.68 18.39 18.04
N ASP A 48 -18.62 19.20 18.51
CA ASP A 48 -18.47 20.64 18.64
C ASP A 48 -17.36 20.98 19.64
N ARG A 49 -17.32 20.32 20.81
CA ARG A 49 -16.25 20.52 21.80
C ARG A 49 -14.86 20.22 21.25
N VAL A 50 -14.71 19.13 20.48
CA VAL A 50 -13.43 18.79 19.86
C VAL A 50 -13.08 19.77 18.76
N LYS A 51 -14.06 20.20 17.97
CA LYS A 51 -13.87 21.18 16.91
C LYS A 51 -13.43 22.53 17.46
N GLU A 52 -14.12 23.05 18.46
CA GLU A 52 -13.79 24.29 19.17
C GLU A 52 -12.36 24.21 19.74
N LYS A 53 -12.05 23.12 20.46
CA LYS A 53 -10.70 22.96 21.02
C LYS A 53 -9.62 22.86 19.94
N PHE A 54 -9.93 22.22 18.82
CA PHE A 54 -9.00 22.12 17.69
C PHE A 54 -8.77 23.49 17.04
N GLU A 55 -9.82 24.31 16.87
CA GLU A 55 -9.71 25.66 16.32
C GLU A 55 -8.92 26.60 17.24
N GLU A 56 -9.14 26.53 18.56
CA GLU A 56 -8.37 27.26 19.58
C GLU A 56 -6.87 26.93 19.50
N VAL A 57 -6.54 25.64 19.47
CA VAL A 57 -5.15 25.17 19.38
C VAL A 57 -4.56 25.51 18.02
N SER A 58 -5.34 25.41 16.94
CA SER A 58 -4.87 25.78 15.59
C SER A 58 -4.51 27.25 15.49
N GLY A 59 -5.29 28.15 16.11
CA GLY A 59 -4.97 29.58 16.16
C GLY A 59 -3.66 29.83 16.91
N SER A 60 -3.51 29.22 18.09
CA SER A 60 -2.29 29.32 18.90
C SER A 60 -1.07 28.72 18.20
N ALA A 61 -1.25 27.61 17.47
CA ALA A 61 -0.20 26.93 16.73
C ALA A 61 0.31 27.74 15.53
N ALA A 62 -0.55 28.55 14.90
CA ALA A 62 -0.14 29.42 13.81
C ALA A 62 0.79 30.56 14.27
N GLU A 63 0.65 31.02 15.51
CA GLU A 63 1.48 32.08 16.11
C GLU A 63 2.70 31.54 16.88
N SER A 64 2.68 30.25 17.23
CA SER A 64 3.75 29.60 18.00
C SER A 64 4.98 29.29 17.14
N ALA A 65 6.16 29.44 17.74
CA ALA A 65 7.42 28.97 17.16
C ALA A 65 7.48 27.42 17.10
N ASP A 66 6.82 26.75 18.05
CA ASP A 66 6.74 25.29 18.16
C ASP A 66 5.28 24.81 18.25
N PRO A 67 4.61 24.64 17.09
CA PRO A 67 3.24 24.13 17.03
C PRO A 67 3.09 22.68 17.50
N ILE A 68 4.12 21.84 17.43
CA ILE A 68 4.00 20.40 17.74
C ILE A 68 3.70 20.16 19.20
N GLU A 69 4.26 20.97 20.10
CA GLU A 69 3.97 20.86 21.53
C GLU A 69 2.48 21.08 21.81
N LEU A 70 1.89 22.13 21.23
CA LEU A 70 0.47 22.44 21.38
C LEU A 70 -0.43 21.31 20.85
N TRP A 71 -0.02 20.64 19.75
CA TRP A 71 -0.73 19.47 19.25
C TRP A 71 -0.61 18.25 20.16
N LEU A 72 0.52 18.05 20.83
CA LEU A 72 0.64 17.01 21.87
C LEU A 72 -0.26 17.31 23.07
N GLU A 73 -0.41 18.58 23.45
CA GLU A 73 -1.35 18.98 24.49
C GLU A 73 -2.80 18.72 24.09
N PHE A 74 -3.16 19.00 22.84
CA PHE A 74 -4.47 18.65 22.27
C PHE A 74 -4.71 17.13 22.31
N ILE A 75 -3.71 16.32 21.94
CA ILE A 75 -3.77 14.85 21.99
C ILE A 75 -4.00 14.36 23.43
N ARG A 76 -3.25 14.91 24.39
CA ARG A 76 -3.41 14.61 25.82
C ARG A 76 -4.81 14.97 26.30
N TRP A 77 -5.28 16.17 25.98
CA TRP A 77 -6.62 16.64 26.31
C TRP A 77 -7.72 15.73 25.72
N PHE A 78 -7.55 15.26 24.47
CA PHE A 78 -8.52 14.37 23.83
C PHE A 78 -8.60 13.03 24.55
N ASP A 79 -7.45 12.41 24.86
CA ASP A 79 -7.41 11.14 25.59
C ASP A 79 -8.10 11.25 26.96
N GLU A 80 -7.90 12.37 27.64
CA GLU A 80 -8.46 12.66 28.96
C GLU A 80 -9.96 12.96 28.93
N SER A 81 -10.39 13.77 27.96
CA SER A 81 -11.79 14.18 27.81
C SER A 81 -12.69 13.04 27.33
N PHE A 82 -12.12 12.01 26.67
CA PHE A 82 -12.87 10.91 26.08
C PHE A 82 -12.40 9.54 26.57
N PRO A 83 -12.68 9.18 27.84
CA PRO A 83 -12.28 7.89 28.39
C PRO A 83 -12.90 6.69 27.68
N PHE A 84 -14.11 6.86 27.16
CA PHE A 84 -14.87 5.83 26.44
C PHE A 84 -14.39 5.58 25.00
N GLY A 85 -13.43 6.36 24.51
CA GLY A 85 -12.86 6.21 23.18
C GLY A 85 -13.72 6.80 22.07
N ARG A 86 -13.09 7.63 21.22
CA ARG A 86 -13.69 8.21 20.01
C ARG A 86 -12.71 8.08 18.84
N GLN A 87 -12.30 6.85 18.56
CA GLN A 87 -11.17 6.54 17.67
C GLN A 87 -11.29 7.18 16.28
N LYS A 88 -12.46 7.04 15.62
CA LYS A 88 -12.70 7.59 14.28
C LYS A 88 -12.58 9.12 14.27
N LEU A 89 -13.26 9.78 15.21
CA LEU A 89 -13.19 11.23 15.35
C LEU A 89 -11.76 11.68 15.62
N PHE A 90 -11.05 10.98 16.52
CA PHE A 90 -9.67 11.34 16.83
C PHE A 90 -8.75 11.21 15.64
N TYR A 91 -8.89 10.10 14.89
CA TYR A 91 -8.11 9.84 13.69
C TYR A 91 -8.28 10.95 12.64
N GLU A 92 -9.48 11.49 12.46
CA GLU A 92 -9.74 12.61 11.54
C GLU A 92 -8.95 13.87 11.92
N TYR A 93 -8.88 14.21 13.21
CA TYR A 93 -8.09 15.37 13.66
C TYR A 93 -6.59 15.10 13.66
N LEU A 94 -6.16 13.89 14.02
CA LEU A 94 -4.75 13.47 13.89
C LEU A 94 -4.29 13.57 12.43
N TRP A 95 -5.14 13.15 11.48
CA TRP A 95 -4.88 13.28 10.06
C TRP A 95 -4.64 14.73 9.63
N LYS A 96 -5.47 15.67 10.10
CA LYS A 96 -5.29 17.10 9.81
C LYS A 96 -3.93 17.62 10.31
N ILE A 97 -3.52 17.20 11.50
CA ILE A 97 -2.23 17.60 12.09
C ILE A 97 -1.07 17.05 11.26
N VAL A 98 -1.05 15.75 10.96
CA VAL A 98 0.05 15.16 10.18
C VAL A 98 0.07 15.64 8.72
N LEU A 99 -1.08 15.99 8.15
CA LEU A 99 -1.15 16.57 6.81
C LEU A 99 -0.46 17.95 6.77
N GLN A 100 -0.55 18.72 7.85
CA GLN A 100 0.04 20.05 7.93
C GLN A 100 1.53 20.01 8.30
N TYR A 101 1.92 19.16 9.26
CA TYR A 101 3.26 19.20 9.85
C TYR A 101 4.13 17.98 9.51
N GLY A 102 3.58 16.91 8.93
CA GLY A 102 4.28 15.64 8.73
C GLY A 102 5.46 15.71 7.76
N THR A 103 5.47 16.70 6.86
CA THR A 103 6.54 16.97 5.89
C THR A 103 7.38 18.20 6.24
N ASP A 104 7.11 18.85 7.37
CA ASP A 104 7.88 20.02 7.81
C ASP A 104 9.29 19.56 8.24
N GLU A 105 10.31 20.20 7.66
CA GLU A 105 11.72 19.87 7.86
C GLU A 105 12.12 19.87 9.34
N ARG A 106 11.50 20.75 10.12
CA ARG A 106 11.73 20.88 11.57
C ARG A 106 11.42 19.60 12.34
N TYR A 107 10.51 18.78 11.84
CA TYR A 107 9.96 17.61 12.55
C TYR A 107 10.25 16.29 11.86
N LEU A 108 11.02 16.29 10.77
CA LEU A 108 11.32 15.07 10.00
C LEU A 108 12.01 13.99 10.82
N ASN A 109 12.72 14.34 11.91
CA ASN A 109 13.38 13.38 12.79
C ASN A 109 13.02 13.61 14.28
N ASP A 110 11.93 14.34 14.55
CA ASP A 110 11.52 14.68 15.91
C ASP A 110 10.71 13.52 16.54
N GLU A 111 11.07 13.10 17.74
CA GLU A 111 10.35 12.07 18.49
C GLU A 111 8.90 12.47 18.78
N ARG A 112 8.61 13.77 18.92
CA ARG A 112 7.26 14.29 19.13
C ARG A 112 6.36 14.04 17.93
N MET A 113 6.89 14.18 16.72
CA MET A 113 6.18 13.81 15.50
C MET A 113 5.88 12.31 15.46
N LEU A 114 6.84 11.47 15.90
CA LEU A 114 6.60 10.02 16.01
C LEU A 114 5.45 9.71 16.97
N ARG A 115 5.30 10.44 18.08
CA ARG A 115 4.18 10.24 19.01
C ARG A 115 2.83 10.52 18.34
N ILE A 116 2.75 11.52 17.46
CA ILE A 116 1.52 11.83 16.69
C ILE A 116 1.22 10.70 15.70
N TRP A 117 2.23 10.24 14.95
CA TRP A 117 2.08 9.10 14.02
C TRP A 117 1.66 7.82 14.74
N ASP A 118 2.28 7.52 15.88
CA ASP A 118 1.94 6.36 16.70
C ASP A 118 0.51 6.45 17.20
N LYS A 119 0.08 7.64 17.66
CA LYS A 119 -1.31 7.85 18.07
C LYS A 119 -2.28 7.65 16.91
N MET A 120 -1.92 8.08 15.71
CA MET A 120 -2.74 7.88 14.53
C MET A 120 -2.82 6.39 14.16
N ALA A 121 -1.72 5.64 14.25
CA ALA A 121 -1.67 4.20 14.03
C ALA A 121 -2.50 3.42 15.08
N GLU A 122 -2.48 3.82 16.34
CA GLU A 122 -3.32 3.22 17.41
C GLU A 122 -4.82 3.44 17.19
N ASN A 123 -5.22 4.44 16.39
CA ASN A 123 -6.61 4.77 16.10
C ASN A 123 -7.06 4.35 14.69
N SER A 124 -6.25 3.58 13.95
CA SER A 124 -6.52 3.17 12.56
C SER A 124 -7.18 1.78 12.42
N LEU A 125 -7.89 1.30 13.45
CA LEU A 125 -8.66 0.03 13.44
C LEU A 125 -7.88 -1.18 12.89
N GLY A 126 -6.66 -1.40 13.38
CA GLY A 126 -5.81 -2.53 12.99
C GLY A 126 -4.96 -2.29 11.72
N ASN A 127 -5.13 -1.17 11.03
CA ASN A 127 -4.32 -0.82 9.84
C ASN A 127 -3.09 0.05 10.16
N GLY A 128 -2.50 -0.08 11.35
CA GLY A 128 -1.43 0.82 11.83
C GLY A 128 -0.22 0.86 10.89
N TRP A 129 0.11 -0.28 10.28
CA TRP A 129 1.20 -0.38 9.29
C TRP A 129 0.97 0.51 8.05
N LYS A 130 -0.27 0.81 7.65
CA LYS A 130 -0.57 1.74 6.54
C LYS A 130 -0.25 3.18 6.91
N VAL A 131 -0.48 3.55 8.18
CA VAL A 131 -0.15 4.89 8.70
C VAL A 131 1.36 5.10 8.63
N TYR A 132 2.13 4.15 9.16
CA TYR A 132 3.59 4.18 9.07
C TYR A 132 4.11 4.13 7.62
N GLN A 133 3.49 3.32 6.76
CA GLN A 133 3.83 3.30 5.34
C GLN A 133 3.61 4.67 4.67
N HIS A 134 2.50 5.34 4.98
CA HIS A 134 2.22 6.67 4.48
C HIS A 134 3.26 7.68 4.96
N ALA A 135 3.57 7.70 6.27
CA ALA A 135 4.60 8.55 6.86
C ALA A 135 5.96 8.39 6.15
N ASN A 136 6.38 7.14 5.91
CA ASN A 136 7.62 6.86 5.18
C ASN A 136 7.57 7.34 3.72
N THR A 137 6.41 7.19 3.05
CA THR A 137 6.22 7.59 1.64
C THR A 137 6.35 9.10 1.47
N ILE A 138 5.78 9.89 2.40
CA ILE A 138 5.88 11.36 2.36
C ILE A 138 7.23 11.89 2.88
N GLY A 139 8.09 11.02 3.40
CA GLY A 139 9.42 11.39 3.88
C GLY A 139 9.55 11.68 5.38
N SER A 140 8.48 11.52 6.15
CA SER A 140 8.48 11.72 7.59
C SER A 140 9.28 10.60 8.29
N LEU A 141 10.14 10.96 9.25
CA LEU A 141 10.84 10.03 10.16
C LEU A 141 11.78 9.02 9.49
N LYS A 142 12.27 9.33 8.28
CA LYS A 142 13.12 8.45 7.47
C LYS A 142 14.42 8.01 8.16
N THR A 143 14.99 8.82 9.06
CA THR A 143 16.24 8.46 9.76
C THR A 143 16.00 7.92 11.18
N SER A 144 14.74 7.79 11.62
CA SER A 144 14.40 7.33 12.96
C SER A 144 14.33 5.81 13.03
N ALA A 145 15.24 5.17 13.77
CA ALA A 145 15.22 3.72 13.95
C ALA A 145 13.95 3.23 14.65
N ILE A 146 13.52 3.94 15.70
CA ILE A 146 12.35 3.59 16.49
C ILE A 146 11.05 3.66 15.67
N PHE A 147 10.98 4.54 14.67
CA PHE A 147 9.89 4.59 13.70
C PHE A 147 9.77 3.26 12.93
N TYR A 148 10.87 2.76 12.37
CA TYR A 148 10.87 1.48 11.64
C TYR A 148 10.58 0.29 12.56
N ALA A 149 11.10 0.29 13.79
CA ALA A 149 10.81 -0.76 14.75
C ALA A 149 9.30 -0.84 15.06
N LYS A 150 8.64 0.30 15.32
CA LYS A 150 7.18 0.34 15.53
C LYS A 150 6.41 -0.10 14.29
N TRP A 151 6.85 0.32 13.10
CA TRP A 151 6.24 -0.09 11.84
C TRP A 151 6.33 -1.60 11.61
N ALA A 152 7.52 -2.18 11.80
CA ALA A 152 7.74 -3.63 11.69
C ALA A 152 6.86 -4.41 12.68
N LYS A 153 6.73 -3.91 13.91
CA LYS A 153 5.86 -4.48 14.95
C LYS A 153 4.38 -4.48 14.56
N CYS A 154 3.90 -3.47 13.81
CA CYS A 154 2.55 -3.48 13.26
C CYS A 154 2.34 -4.60 12.22
N PHE A 155 3.35 -4.90 11.40
CA PHE A 155 3.29 -6.04 10.48
C PHE A 155 3.38 -7.37 11.23
N GLU A 156 4.22 -7.45 12.26
CA GLU A 156 4.32 -8.61 13.15
C GLU A 156 2.97 -8.94 13.78
N TYR A 157 2.28 -7.97 14.39
CA TYR A 157 0.93 -8.17 14.95
C TYR A 157 -0.13 -8.54 13.91
N ALA A 158 0.07 -8.19 12.64
CA ALA A 158 -0.79 -8.62 11.54
C ALA A 158 -0.43 -10.02 10.99
N GLY A 159 0.60 -10.68 11.54
CA GLY A 159 1.10 -11.97 11.04
C GLY A 159 1.91 -11.88 9.74
N LEU A 160 2.26 -10.67 9.30
CA LEU A 160 2.96 -10.41 8.04
C LEU A 160 4.47 -10.27 8.26
N ILE A 161 5.10 -11.34 8.75
CA ILE A 161 6.52 -11.34 9.16
C ILE A 161 7.46 -10.99 8.01
N THR A 162 7.17 -11.45 6.78
CA THR A 162 7.96 -11.13 5.59
C THR A 162 7.98 -9.62 5.31
N GLU A 163 6.86 -8.93 5.53
CA GLU A 163 6.80 -7.48 5.37
C GLU A 163 7.52 -6.75 6.50
N ALA A 164 7.47 -7.27 7.74
CA ALA A 164 8.24 -6.75 8.85
C ALA A 164 9.75 -6.79 8.58
N ARG A 165 10.27 -7.90 8.02
CA ARG A 165 11.68 -8.01 7.59
C ARG A 165 12.05 -6.98 6.52
N LYS A 166 11.18 -6.75 5.53
CA LYS A 166 11.39 -5.71 4.51
C LYS A 166 11.45 -4.30 5.11
N VAL A 167 10.69 -4.03 6.17
CA VAL A 167 10.75 -2.75 6.90
C VAL A 167 12.12 -2.55 7.54
N PHE A 168 12.70 -3.56 8.17
CA PHE A 168 14.07 -3.47 8.71
C PHE A 168 15.13 -3.26 7.63
N GLN A 169 15.01 -3.95 6.49
CA GLN A 169 15.88 -3.73 5.34
C GLN A 169 15.79 -2.28 4.82
N ARG A 170 14.56 -1.73 4.75
CA ARG A 170 14.33 -0.33 4.38
C ARG A 170 14.94 0.64 5.38
N ALA A 171 14.85 0.35 6.68
CA ALA A 171 15.46 1.16 7.72
C ALA A 171 16.98 1.30 7.52
N ARG A 172 17.64 0.20 7.15
CA ARG A 172 19.09 0.16 6.84
C ARG A 172 19.41 0.95 5.58
N ALA A 173 18.62 0.80 4.52
CA ALA A 173 18.77 1.56 3.28
C ALA A 173 18.67 3.08 3.54
N ASN A 174 17.79 3.49 4.46
CA ASN A 174 17.64 4.88 4.87
C ASN A 174 18.60 5.32 5.98
N CYS A 175 19.58 4.48 6.35
CA CYS A 175 20.57 4.76 7.39
C CYS A 175 19.95 5.21 8.72
N ALA A 176 18.84 4.58 9.12
CA ALA A 176 18.12 4.96 10.33
C ALA A 176 18.95 4.70 11.60
N THR A 177 18.89 5.64 12.54
CA THR A 177 19.70 5.66 13.76
C THR A 177 18.82 5.64 15.02
N PRO A 178 19.29 5.01 16.13
CA PRO A 178 20.51 4.20 16.26
C PRO A 178 20.38 2.78 15.67
N ILE A 179 21.43 2.29 15.01
CA ILE A 179 21.46 0.97 14.35
C ILE A 179 21.33 -0.20 15.34
N ASN A 180 21.87 -0.04 16.55
CA ASN A 180 21.80 -1.07 17.59
C ASN A 180 20.33 -1.39 17.95
N LEU A 181 19.50 -0.35 18.06
CA LEU A 181 18.06 -0.53 18.33
C LEU A 181 17.36 -1.30 17.21
N LEU A 182 17.72 -1.08 15.93
CA LEU A 182 17.17 -1.86 14.83
C LEU A 182 17.55 -3.33 14.92
N ASN A 183 18.82 -3.62 15.21
CA ASN A 183 19.31 -5.00 15.34
C ASN A 183 18.66 -5.71 16.53
N ASP A 184 18.53 -5.03 17.66
CA ASP A 184 17.89 -5.58 18.86
C ASP A 184 16.42 -5.90 18.61
N GLU A 185 15.67 -5.00 17.97
CA GLU A 185 14.26 -5.21 17.66
C GLU A 185 14.03 -6.28 16.58
N GLU A 186 14.89 -6.35 15.56
CA GLU A 186 14.84 -7.41 14.55
C GLU A 186 15.15 -8.77 15.17
N ASN A 187 16.22 -8.89 15.97
CA ASN A 187 16.54 -10.11 16.70
C ASN A 187 15.40 -10.53 17.63
N ALA A 188 14.78 -9.58 18.32
CA ALA A 188 13.65 -9.85 19.20
C ALA A 188 12.43 -10.36 18.43
N MET A 189 12.15 -9.81 17.24
CA MET A 189 11.10 -10.28 16.34
C MET A 189 11.38 -11.70 15.85
N GLU A 190 12.59 -11.96 15.33
CA GLU A 190 12.96 -13.30 14.83
C GLU A 190 12.87 -14.35 15.95
N MET A 191 13.30 -14.01 17.16
CA MET A 191 13.20 -14.91 18.31
C MET A 191 11.73 -15.21 18.68
N ARG A 192 10.82 -14.23 18.55
CA ARG A 192 9.37 -14.46 18.75
C ARG A 192 8.79 -15.34 17.66
N GLU A 193 9.17 -15.14 16.40
CA GLU A 193 8.71 -15.99 15.30
C GLU A 193 9.24 -17.41 15.40
N ILE A 194 10.51 -17.61 15.75
CA ILE A 194 11.08 -18.95 15.98
C ILE A 194 10.31 -19.68 17.08
N ARG A 195 10.02 -19.01 18.20
CA ARG A 195 9.20 -19.60 19.28
C ARG A 195 7.82 -20.00 18.77
N ARG A 196 7.14 -19.10 18.05
CA ARG A 196 5.82 -19.37 17.48
C ARG A 196 5.84 -20.60 16.56
N VAL A 197 6.83 -20.71 15.66
CA VAL A 197 6.96 -21.85 14.75
C VAL A 197 7.24 -23.16 15.50
N ILE A 198 8.06 -23.12 16.55
CA ILE A 198 8.32 -24.29 17.41
C ILE A 198 7.04 -24.73 18.14
N GLU A 199 6.28 -23.78 18.69
CA GLU A 199 5.02 -24.03 19.39
C GLU A 199 3.95 -24.59 18.44
N GLU A 200 3.82 -24.05 17.23
CA GLU A 200 2.94 -24.58 16.19
C GLU A 200 3.31 -26.04 15.86
N ARG A 201 4.59 -26.33 15.61
CA ARG A 201 5.05 -27.70 15.33
C ARG A 201 4.87 -28.65 16.50
N ALA A 202 5.04 -28.18 17.74
CA ALA A 202 4.81 -28.99 18.92
C ALA A 202 3.33 -29.36 19.07
N ASN A 203 2.42 -28.40 18.84
CA ASN A 203 0.98 -28.66 18.86
C ASN A 203 0.53 -29.66 17.79
N ASP A 204 1.10 -29.59 16.58
CA ASP A 204 0.85 -30.58 15.52
C ASP A 204 1.31 -31.99 15.94
N SER A 205 2.38 -32.09 16.72
CA SER A 205 2.90 -33.37 17.23
C SER A 205 2.00 -34.00 18.32
N TRP A 206 1.36 -33.20 19.17
CA TRP A 206 0.42 -33.70 20.18
C TRP A 206 -0.94 -34.10 19.61
N GLN A 207 -1.29 -33.63 18.41
CA GLN A 207 -2.48 -34.08 17.68
C GLN A 207 -2.29 -35.46 17.02
N GLN A 208 -1.04 -35.92 16.85
CA GLN A 208 -0.75 -37.19 16.21
C GLN A 208 -0.94 -38.40 17.16
N ASP A 209 -0.87 -38.19 18.49
CA ASP A 209 -1.13 -39.22 19.50
C ASP A 209 -2.62 -39.27 19.94
N THR A 210 -3.47 -38.41 19.39
CA THR A 210 -4.94 -38.40 19.61
C THR A 210 -5.72 -38.99 18.42
N ASP A 211 -5.14 -39.96 17.71
CA ASP A 211 -5.78 -40.69 16.60
C ASP A 211 -6.95 -41.59 17.06
N ASP A 212 -7.23 -41.65 18.37
CA ASP A 212 -8.37 -42.38 18.97
C ASP A 212 -9.56 -41.47 19.38
N MET A 213 -9.50 -40.16 19.15
CA MET A 213 -10.67 -39.29 19.23
C MET A 213 -11.10 -38.94 17.81
N VAL A 214 -12.11 -39.65 17.32
CA VAL A 214 -12.87 -39.35 16.09
C VAL A 214 -13.34 -37.89 16.18
N ILE A 215 -12.53 -36.97 15.67
CA ILE A 215 -12.98 -35.63 15.33
C ILE A 215 -13.75 -35.84 14.04
N ASP A 216 -15.08 -35.85 14.12
CA ASP A 216 -15.97 -35.92 12.97
C ASP A 216 -15.43 -35.00 11.87
N GLU A 217 -15.02 -35.59 10.73
CA GLU A 217 -14.53 -34.86 9.54
C GLU A 217 -15.61 -33.90 8.96
N ASP A 218 -16.83 -33.96 9.49
CA ASP A 218 -18.03 -33.31 9.00
C ASP A 218 -18.11 -31.79 9.27
N ASP A 219 -17.25 -31.22 10.12
CA ASP A 219 -17.34 -29.79 10.50
C ASP A 219 -16.41 -28.84 9.71
N LYS A 220 -15.68 -29.35 8.71
CA LYS A 220 -14.86 -28.51 7.82
C LYS A 220 -15.71 -27.92 6.68
N ARG A 221 -15.75 -26.58 6.58
CA ARG A 221 -16.43 -25.90 5.47
C ARG A 221 -15.74 -26.23 4.13
N ILE A 222 -16.44 -26.96 3.28
CA ILE A 222 -15.99 -27.22 1.91
C ILE A 222 -16.40 -26.04 1.03
N ALA A 223 -15.44 -25.37 0.42
CA ALA A 223 -15.74 -24.24 -0.47
C ALA A 223 -16.52 -24.70 -1.72
N LEU A 224 -17.46 -23.86 -2.18
CA LEU A 224 -18.22 -24.06 -3.41
C LEU A 224 -19.04 -25.38 -3.46
N THR A 225 -19.42 -25.93 -2.32
CA THR A 225 -20.37 -27.05 -2.25
C THR A 225 -21.79 -26.62 -2.57
N ARG A 226 -22.59 -27.56 -3.07
CA ARG A 226 -24.00 -27.33 -3.36
C ARG A 226 -24.80 -27.31 -2.06
N LEU A 227 -25.76 -26.40 -1.99
CA LEU A 227 -26.78 -26.42 -0.95
C LEU A 227 -27.57 -27.72 -1.03
N GLN A 228 -27.80 -28.37 0.11
CA GLN A 228 -28.67 -29.52 0.16
C GLN A 228 -30.11 -29.08 -0.15
N GLY A 229 -30.71 -29.66 -1.19
CA GLY A 229 -32.10 -29.40 -1.54
C GLY A 229 -33.06 -30.10 -0.56
N PHE A 230 -34.22 -29.51 -0.31
CA PHE A 230 -35.25 -30.04 0.56
C PHE A 230 -36.35 -30.76 -0.24
N GLY A 231 -36.79 -31.93 0.24
CA GLY A 231 -37.82 -32.76 -0.39
C GLY A 231 -37.36 -33.52 -1.65
N GLU A 232 -38.24 -34.33 -2.23
CA GLU A 232 -37.93 -35.17 -3.41
C GLU A 232 -37.55 -34.34 -4.64
N GLU A 233 -38.11 -33.14 -4.78
CA GLU A 233 -37.84 -32.21 -5.88
C GLU A 233 -36.59 -31.33 -5.65
N ARG A 234 -35.87 -31.51 -4.53
CA ARG A 234 -34.62 -30.80 -4.19
C ARG A 234 -34.73 -29.27 -4.26
N HIS A 235 -35.82 -28.70 -3.77
CA HIS A 235 -36.00 -27.25 -3.71
C HIS A 235 -34.97 -26.59 -2.80
N ALA A 236 -34.57 -25.37 -3.13
CA ALA A 236 -33.69 -24.59 -2.27
C ALA A 236 -34.40 -24.29 -0.93
N PRO A 237 -33.77 -24.54 0.24
CA PRO A 237 -34.39 -24.25 1.52
C PRO A 237 -34.57 -22.74 1.73
N ILE A 238 -35.69 -22.37 2.37
CA ILE A 238 -36.03 -20.97 2.70
C ILE A 238 -35.02 -20.39 3.71
N VAL A 239 -34.54 -21.23 4.64
CA VAL A 239 -33.47 -20.88 5.59
C VAL A 239 -32.23 -21.68 5.22
N ARG A 240 -31.15 -20.96 4.87
CA ARG A 240 -29.88 -21.55 4.45
C ARG A 240 -28.93 -21.59 5.63
N GLN A 241 -28.79 -22.77 6.25
CA GLN A 241 -27.84 -22.95 7.35
C GLN A 241 -26.50 -23.46 6.83
N PRO A 242 -25.36 -22.97 7.37
CA PRO A 242 -24.03 -23.30 6.87
C PRO A 242 -23.62 -24.76 7.07
N HIS A 243 -24.32 -25.52 7.91
CA HIS A 243 -24.07 -26.94 8.17
C HIS A 243 -24.89 -27.88 7.24
N LEU A 244 -25.83 -27.36 6.44
CA LEU A 244 -26.64 -28.15 5.50
C LEU A 244 -25.96 -28.19 4.12
N VAL A 245 -24.82 -28.88 4.07
CA VAL A 245 -24.02 -29.06 2.86
C VAL A 245 -24.38 -30.40 2.20
N GLY A 246 -24.63 -30.42 0.89
CA GLY A 246 -24.86 -31.69 0.20
C GLY A 246 -23.56 -32.49 0.03
N GLU A 247 -23.64 -33.83 0.14
CA GLU A 247 -22.51 -34.80 0.03
C GLU A 247 -21.77 -34.82 -1.34
N GLY A 248 -22.17 -33.96 -2.28
CA GLY A 248 -21.61 -33.93 -3.64
C GLY A 248 -21.06 -32.56 -4.00
N GLY A 249 -19.72 -32.46 -4.10
CA GLY A 249 -19.07 -31.40 -4.87
C GLY A 249 -19.71 -31.31 -6.26
N SER A 250 -19.82 -30.09 -6.81
CA SER A 250 -20.61 -29.81 -8.03
C SER A 250 -20.38 -30.82 -9.16
N LEU A 251 -21.25 -31.83 -9.28
CA LEU A 251 -21.30 -32.70 -10.44
C LEU A 251 -21.63 -31.83 -11.65
N ARG A 252 -20.66 -31.70 -12.55
CA ARG A 252 -20.76 -30.97 -13.81
C ARG A 252 -22.09 -31.34 -14.47
N ILE A 253 -23.02 -30.39 -14.58
CA ILE A 253 -24.14 -30.52 -15.50
C ILE A 253 -23.50 -30.60 -16.89
N ARG A 254 -23.38 -31.81 -17.43
CA ARG A 254 -23.09 -32.06 -18.83
C ARG A 254 -24.41 -32.45 -19.49
N ASP A 255 -25.33 -31.50 -19.56
CA ASP A 255 -26.49 -31.63 -20.42
C ASP A 255 -26.23 -30.80 -21.67
N GLY A 256 -26.20 -31.50 -22.80
CA GLY A 256 -26.00 -30.95 -24.13
C GLY A 256 -24.53 -30.85 -24.51
N GLN A 257 -24.19 -31.44 -25.66
CA GLN A 257 -22.96 -31.14 -26.40
C GLN A 257 -22.97 -29.66 -26.85
N LEU A 258 -22.83 -28.73 -25.91
CA LEU A 258 -22.21 -27.46 -26.24
C LEU A 258 -20.75 -27.81 -26.46
N LYS A 259 -20.41 -28.07 -27.74
CA LYS A 259 -19.05 -27.83 -28.21
C LYS A 259 -18.71 -26.47 -27.63
N LYS A 260 -17.81 -26.43 -26.63
CA LYS A 260 -17.07 -25.21 -26.37
C LYS A 260 -16.57 -24.84 -27.75
N ALA A 261 -17.10 -23.79 -28.36
CA ALA A 261 -16.39 -23.16 -29.44
C ALA A 261 -15.02 -22.96 -28.82
N SER A 262 -14.01 -23.73 -29.28
CA SER A 262 -12.65 -23.37 -28.95
C SER A 262 -12.62 -21.93 -29.41
N CYS A 263 -12.55 -20.97 -28.47
CA CYS A 263 -12.45 -19.58 -28.85
C CYS A 263 -11.26 -19.59 -29.80
N SER A 264 -11.52 -19.45 -31.09
CA SER A 264 -10.45 -19.37 -32.08
C SER A 264 -9.64 -18.22 -31.54
N ALA A 265 -8.40 -18.54 -31.14
CA ALA A 265 -7.54 -17.57 -30.48
C ALA A 265 -7.68 -16.27 -31.29
N PRO A 266 -8.04 -15.13 -30.66
CA PRO A 266 -8.10 -13.89 -31.41
C PRO A 266 -6.75 -13.79 -32.10
N ALA A 267 -6.75 -13.56 -33.42
CA ALA A 267 -5.52 -13.52 -34.20
C ALA A 267 -4.48 -12.50 -33.65
N ASN A 268 -4.92 -11.63 -32.73
CA ASN A 268 -4.14 -10.71 -31.92
C ASN A 268 -4.34 -10.91 -30.40
N GLY A 269 -4.04 -12.10 -29.85
CA GLY A 269 -3.91 -12.27 -28.41
C GLY A 269 -2.55 -11.77 -27.91
N PHE A 270 -2.51 -10.89 -26.89
CA PHE A 270 -1.25 -10.52 -26.24
C PHE A 270 -0.92 -11.52 -25.14
N GLN A 271 0.36 -11.90 -25.01
CA GLN A 271 0.81 -12.74 -23.91
C GLN A 271 0.83 -11.94 -22.61
N ILE A 272 0.28 -12.54 -21.56
CA ILE A 272 0.46 -12.05 -20.20
C ILE A 272 1.88 -12.45 -19.80
N PHE A 273 2.67 -11.48 -19.35
CA PHE A 273 4.02 -11.73 -18.84
C PHE A 273 3.95 -12.74 -17.70
N THR A 274 4.69 -13.84 -17.82
CA THR A 274 4.86 -14.84 -16.77
C THR A 274 6.31 -14.80 -16.31
N GLU A 275 6.54 -14.51 -15.03
CA GLU A 275 7.84 -14.55 -14.33
C GLU A 275 8.40 -15.99 -14.18
N LYS A 276 8.21 -16.85 -15.18
CA LYS A 276 8.95 -18.11 -15.27
C LYS A 276 10.17 -17.84 -16.11
N GLU A 277 11.31 -17.79 -15.44
CA GLU A 277 12.64 -17.68 -16.04
C GLU A 277 12.81 -18.72 -17.14
N ASN A 278 12.93 -18.26 -18.39
CA ASN A 278 13.72 -18.96 -19.39
C ASN A 278 15.19 -18.74 -19.02
N GLU A 279 15.68 -19.40 -17.98
CA GLU A 279 17.12 -19.69 -17.89
C GLU A 279 17.45 -20.56 -19.12
N TYR A 280 18.40 -20.11 -19.95
CA TYR A 280 19.08 -20.82 -21.04
C TYR A 280 18.77 -20.52 -22.53
N GLU A 281 17.88 -19.60 -22.93
CA GLU A 281 17.83 -19.19 -24.35
C GLU A 281 17.71 -17.67 -24.54
N GLN A 282 18.83 -16.95 -24.34
CA GLN A 282 19.03 -15.60 -24.85
C GLN A 282 20.21 -15.58 -25.83
N SER A 283 19.91 -15.80 -27.11
CA SER A 283 20.80 -15.39 -28.21
C SER A 283 20.11 -14.30 -29.03
N PHE A 284 20.02 -13.10 -28.47
CA PHE A 284 19.49 -11.91 -29.14
C PHE A 284 20.56 -11.09 -29.89
N LEU A 285 21.79 -11.60 -30.01
CA LEU A 285 22.91 -10.92 -30.66
C LEU A 285 23.46 -11.72 -31.83
N GLN A 286 22.64 -11.96 -32.85
CA GLN A 286 23.14 -12.39 -34.16
C GLN A 286 22.56 -11.50 -35.25
N GLY A 287 23.40 -10.62 -35.82
CA GLY A 287 23.08 -9.83 -37.02
C GLY A 287 23.09 -8.30 -36.86
N VAL A 288 24.07 -7.72 -36.17
CA VAL A 288 24.27 -6.26 -36.13
C VAL A 288 25.07 -5.82 -37.36
N TYR A 289 24.50 -4.92 -38.18
CA TYR A 289 25.24 -4.15 -39.19
C TYR A 289 25.01 -2.65 -38.94
N GLU A 290 26.08 -1.86 -38.99
CA GLU A 290 26.06 -0.40 -38.78
C GLU A 290 25.42 0.34 -39.95
N MET A 291 24.61 1.37 -39.67
CA MET A 291 24.15 2.33 -40.67
C MET A 291 24.51 3.75 -40.22
N ASN A 292 25.28 4.45 -41.05
CA ASN A 292 25.70 5.84 -40.85
C ASN A 292 24.51 6.79 -40.76
N THR A 293 24.22 7.33 -39.58
CA THR A 293 23.28 8.44 -39.39
C THR A 293 24.05 9.76 -39.29
N HIS A 294 23.98 10.57 -40.35
CA HIS A 294 24.43 11.97 -40.33
C HIS A 294 23.50 12.78 -39.40
N ILE A 295 24.04 13.36 -38.33
CA ILE A 295 23.33 14.26 -37.42
C ILE A 295 23.80 15.68 -37.73
N GLU A 296 22.91 16.54 -38.24
CA GLU A 296 23.18 17.98 -38.32
C GLU A 296 22.98 18.61 -36.93
N HIS A 297 24.06 19.18 -36.38
CA HIS A 297 24.04 19.94 -35.15
C HIS A 297 23.59 21.39 -35.43
N ILE A 298 22.35 21.73 -35.05
CA ILE A 298 21.91 23.14 -35.00
C ILE A 298 22.58 23.81 -33.81
N HIS A 299 23.53 24.69 -34.08
CA HIS A 299 24.13 25.58 -33.09
C HIS A 299 23.23 26.79 -32.91
N LEU A 300 22.77 27.05 -31.68
CA LEU A 300 22.21 28.33 -31.29
C LEU A 300 23.35 29.34 -31.19
N ILE A 301 23.56 30.14 -32.23
CA ILE A 301 24.46 31.28 -32.21
C ILE A 301 23.71 32.55 -32.63
N ASN A 302 23.73 33.52 -31.72
CA ASN A 302 23.49 34.96 -31.80
C ASN A 302 22.11 35.53 -32.20
N PRO A 303 21.60 36.58 -31.51
CA PRO A 303 20.22 37.07 -31.67
C PRO A 303 20.03 38.16 -32.75
N GLU A 304 20.97 38.39 -33.67
CA GLU A 304 20.98 39.61 -34.50
C GLU A 304 20.93 39.41 -36.03
N GLU A 305 20.75 38.20 -36.58
CA GLU A 305 20.60 38.03 -38.04
C GLU A 305 19.37 37.20 -38.41
N HIS A 306 18.26 37.89 -38.70
CA HIS A 306 17.13 37.30 -39.41
C HIS A 306 17.33 37.42 -40.93
N LYS A 307 17.51 36.28 -41.60
CA LYS A 307 17.18 36.12 -43.02
C LYS A 307 16.26 34.92 -43.20
N GLU A 308 15.26 35.12 -44.05
CA GLU A 308 14.05 34.33 -44.23
C GLU A 308 14.30 32.82 -44.47
N ASP A 309 13.61 31.98 -43.71
CA ASP A 309 13.62 30.53 -43.84
C ASP A 309 12.85 30.06 -45.10
N VAL A 310 13.58 29.61 -46.11
CA VAL A 310 13.00 28.88 -47.25
C VAL A 310 12.88 27.40 -46.87
N LEU A 311 11.70 27.00 -46.41
CA LEU A 311 11.34 25.60 -46.21
C LEU A 311 11.33 24.84 -47.55
N ARG A 312 12.36 24.01 -47.79
CA ARG A 312 12.35 23.05 -48.91
C ARG A 312 11.33 21.96 -48.64
N ARG A 313 10.26 21.92 -49.43
CA ARG A 313 9.23 20.86 -49.37
C ARG A 313 9.82 19.51 -49.78
N VAL A 314 9.78 18.55 -48.87
CA VAL A 314 10.04 17.13 -49.19
C VAL A 314 8.77 16.52 -49.79
N PRO A 315 8.83 15.82 -50.95
CA PRO A 315 7.63 15.30 -51.60
C PRO A 315 7.09 14.07 -50.87
N ILE A 316 5.81 14.11 -50.51
CA ILE A 316 5.07 12.99 -49.89
C ILE A 316 4.42 12.15 -51.00
N LYS A 317 4.74 10.85 -51.07
CA LYS A 317 4.04 9.90 -51.95
C LYS A 317 2.71 9.46 -51.31
N LYS A 318 1.61 9.50 -52.08
CA LYS A 318 0.29 9.00 -51.68
C LYS A 318 0.26 7.46 -51.72
N ASN A 319 -0.28 6.83 -50.69
CA ASN A 319 -0.61 5.40 -50.71
C ASN A 319 -1.81 5.15 -51.64
N SER A 320 -1.69 4.16 -52.52
CA SER A 320 -2.78 3.67 -53.36
C SER A 320 -3.69 2.73 -52.56
N ALA A 321 -4.97 3.13 -52.47
CA ALA A 321 -6.15 2.41 -51.95
C ALA A 321 -6.40 2.46 -50.43
N PRO A 322 -7.60 2.89 -49.99
CA PRO A 322 -8.05 2.75 -48.60
C PRO A 322 -8.39 1.28 -48.30
N GLN A 323 -7.87 0.73 -47.21
CA GLN A 323 -8.38 -0.53 -46.67
C GLN A 323 -9.75 -0.24 -46.04
N SER A 324 -10.83 -0.54 -46.75
CA SER A 324 -12.17 -0.53 -46.18
C SER A 324 -12.26 -1.63 -45.11
N ALA A 325 -12.62 -1.26 -43.88
CA ALA A 325 -13.07 -2.22 -42.89
C ALA A 325 -14.44 -2.75 -43.37
N GLY A 326 -14.48 -3.95 -43.93
CA GLY A 326 -15.73 -4.61 -44.31
C GLY A 326 -16.49 -5.05 -43.06
N PHE A 327 -17.71 -4.53 -42.87
CA PHE A 327 -18.68 -5.14 -41.96
C PHE A 327 -19.48 -6.16 -42.76
N THR A 328 -19.74 -7.34 -42.19
CA THR A 328 -20.55 -8.38 -42.83
C THR A 328 -21.90 -8.44 -42.11
N ILE A 329 -22.99 -8.18 -42.84
CA ILE A 329 -24.35 -8.53 -42.41
C ILE A 329 -24.54 -10.01 -42.76
N TYR A 330 -25.10 -10.78 -41.83
CA TYR A 330 -25.35 -12.20 -41.98
C TYR A 330 -26.51 -12.44 -42.97
N ASP A 331 -26.29 -13.26 -44.00
CA ASP A 331 -27.31 -13.77 -44.92
C ASP A 331 -27.22 -15.30 -44.95
N GLU A 332 -28.30 -15.98 -44.57
CA GLU A 332 -28.39 -17.44 -44.48
C GLU A 332 -28.77 -18.04 -45.83
N SER A 333 -27.88 -17.99 -46.83
CA SER A 333 -27.95 -18.88 -48.00
C SER A 333 -26.78 -18.69 -48.97
N ALA A 334 -25.62 -19.26 -48.66
CA ALA A 334 -24.66 -19.66 -49.71
C ALA A 334 -23.58 -20.58 -49.15
N ASP A 335 -23.61 -21.83 -49.63
CA ASP A 335 -22.54 -22.80 -49.49
C ASP A 335 -21.34 -22.48 -50.41
N GLU A 336 -20.21 -23.05 -49.98
CA GLU A 336 -19.08 -23.52 -50.78
C GLU A 336 -17.87 -22.60 -51.14
N ASN A 337 -16.75 -22.97 -50.50
CA ASN A 337 -15.48 -23.45 -51.07
C ASN A 337 -14.27 -22.54 -51.36
N THR A 338 -13.14 -23.01 -50.80
CA THR A 338 -11.72 -22.88 -51.20
C THR A 338 -10.99 -21.53 -51.08
N ARG A 339 -9.88 -21.52 -50.30
CA ARG A 339 -8.51 -21.20 -50.80
C ARG A 339 -7.41 -21.21 -49.72
N THR A 340 -6.47 -22.14 -49.93
CA THR A 340 -5.00 -22.03 -49.92
C THR A 340 -4.28 -21.00 -49.02
N THR A 341 -3.41 -21.55 -48.19
CA THR A 341 -2.29 -20.94 -47.45
C THR A 341 -1.31 -20.15 -48.32
N LYS A 342 -0.94 -18.94 -47.91
CA LYS A 342 0.42 -18.38 -48.07
C LYS A 342 0.62 -17.22 -47.10
N THR A 343 1.47 -17.43 -46.11
CA THR A 343 1.95 -16.43 -45.15
C THR A 343 3.03 -15.57 -45.81
N VAL A 344 2.83 -14.25 -45.81
CA VAL A 344 3.88 -13.29 -46.15
C VAL A 344 4.03 -12.36 -44.95
N ALA A 345 5.16 -12.48 -44.25
CA ALA A 345 5.49 -11.62 -43.12
C ALA A 345 5.73 -10.18 -43.61
N LYS A 346 5.04 -9.22 -42.97
CA LYS A 346 5.22 -7.79 -43.24
C LYS A 346 6.35 -7.24 -42.37
N PRO A 347 7.28 -6.44 -42.89
CA PRO A 347 8.33 -5.83 -42.09
C PRO A 347 7.73 -4.75 -41.17
N LYS A 348 8.11 -4.79 -39.89
CA LYS A 348 7.73 -3.81 -38.86
C LYS A 348 8.98 -3.01 -38.48
N LEU A 349 8.98 -1.73 -38.82
CA LEU A 349 10.03 -0.78 -38.44
C LEU A 349 9.80 -0.34 -36.99
N MET A 350 10.82 -0.48 -36.14
CA MET A 350 10.81 0.07 -34.78
C MET A 350 12.18 0.62 -34.41
N LEU A 351 12.14 1.82 -33.83
CA LEU A 351 13.21 2.68 -33.38
C LEU A 351 13.82 2.16 -32.06
N ILE A 352 15.14 2.23 -31.88
CA ILE A 352 15.78 2.00 -30.58
C ILE A 352 16.51 3.28 -30.14
N LYS A 353 16.14 3.75 -28.95
CA LYS A 353 16.82 4.80 -28.19
C LYS A 353 17.99 4.16 -27.43
N SER A 354 19.22 4.55 -27.76
CA SER A 354 20.42 4.17 -27.01
C SER A 354 20.48 4.99 -25.72
N MET A 355 20.37 4.34 -24.57
CA MET A 355 20.62 4.93 -23.25
C MET A 355 22.08 4.66 -22.88
N ARG A 356 22.96 5.63 -23.12
CA ARG A 356 24.03 5.92 -22.17
C ARG A 356 23.55 7.14 -21.40
N GLU A 357 22.99 6.90 -20.22
CA GLU A 357 22.69 8.00 -19.30
C GLU A 357 24.02 8.46 -18.71
N HIS A 358 24.65 9.43 -19.36
CA HIS A 358 25.48 10.39 -18.64
C HIS A 358 24.54 11.45 -18.08
N SER A 359 24.69 11.78 -16.80
CA SER A 359 23.92 12.89 -16.22
C SER A 359 24.27 14.18 -16.97
N ILE A 360 23.34 15.14 -17.02
CA ILE A 360 23.57 16.45 -17.64
C ILE A 360 24.80 17.15 -17.02
N GLU A 361 25.07 16.87 -15.75
CA GLU A 361 26.21 17.36 -15.00
C GLU A 361 27.52 16.71 -15.45
N GLU A 362 27.53 15.40 -15.76
CA GLU A 362 28.71 14.72 -16.32
C GLU A 362 29.08 15.29 -17.70
N VAL A 363 28.09 15.50 -18.58
CA VAL A 363 28.32 16.05 -19.93
C VAL A 363 28.79 17.50 -19.85
N ARG A 364 28.30 18.29 -18.89
CA ARG A 364 28.78 19.66 -18.66
C ARG A 364 30.20 19.70 -18.10
N CYS A 365 30.53 18.82 -17.16
CA CYS A 365 31.87 18.73 -16.60
C CYS A 365 32.89 18.35 -17.68
N GLN A 366 32.59 17.33 -18.49
CA GLN A 366 33.48 16.88 -19.55
C GLN A 366 33.76 18.00 -20.58
N LYS A 367 32.72 18.72 -21.01
CA LYS A 367 32.88 19.87 -21.90
C LYS A 367 33.66 21.03 -21.27
N TYR A 368 33.54 21.23 -19.97
CA TYR A 368 34.30 22.26 -19.25
C TYR A 368 35.79 21.91 -19.17
N PHE A 369 36.15 20.65 -18.95
CA PHE A 369 37.55 20.20 -18.93
C PHE A 369 38.18 20.24 -20.32
N GLU A 370 37.45 19.83 -21.36
CA GLU A 370 37.89 19.88 -22.75
C GLU A 370 38.12 21.32 -23.24
N ALA A 371 37.22 22.27 -22.90
CA ALA A 371 37.36 23.68 -23.28
C ALA A 371 38.55 24.38 -22.60
N ASN A 372 39.01 23.86 -21.45
CA ASN A 372 40.10 24.43 -20.67
C ASN A 372 41.42 23.64 -20.79
N GLY A 373 41.47 22.60 -21.63
CA GLY A 373 42.70 21.86 -21.94
C GLY A 373 43.30 21.07 -20.77
N ILE A 374 42.48 20.61 -19.83
CA ILE A 374 42.93 19.86 -18.66
C ILE A 374 42.71 18.37 -18.93
N SER A 375 43.80 17.61 -19.11
CA SER A 375 43.75 16.15 -19.28
C SER A 375 43.71 15.43 -17.92
N ASP A 376 43.08 14.24 -17.91
CA ASP A 376 42.83 13.39 -16.73
C ASP A 376 44.08 12.81 -16.03
N GLU A 377 45.30 13.23 -16.41
CA GLU A 377 46.54 12.74 -15.79
C GLU A 377 46.96 13.48 -14.51
N LYS A 378 46.10 14.34 -13.95
CA LYS A 378 46.38 15.03 -12.67
C LYS A 378 45.22 14.97 -11.69
N ILE A 379 44.68 13.79 -11.44
CA ILE A 379 43.87 13.56 -10.24
C ILE A 379 44.25 12.19 -9.65
N TYR A 380 45.30 12.21 -8.82
CA TYR A 380 45.48 11.34 -7.66
C TYR A 380 46.05 12.17 -6.52
#